data_AF-A0A934Q264-F1
#
_entry.id   AF-A0A934Q264-F1
#
_cell.length_a   1.000
_cell.length_b   1.000
_cell.length_c   1.000
_cell.angle_alpha   90.00
_cell.angle_beta   90.00
_cell.angle_gamma   90.00
#
_symmetry.space_group_name_H-M   'P 1'
#
loop_
_entity.id
_entity.type
_entity.pdbx_description
1 polymer ?
#
loop_
_entity_poly.entity_id
_entity_poly.type
_entity_poly.pdbx_seq_one_letter_code
_entity_poly.pdbx_strand_id
1 'polypeptide(L)'
;MDAPPLLDLAIEAMRSRGLEPDFPPRVVADAESARPSRSGNDVRDLRKLPWFSIDNADTRDLDQLSVVEPMDNGAVRLLVAVADVDVLVPKDGAIDQHAAVNTTSVYTAAGVFPMLPEVLSTDRTSLHEAVERAAVVVDMEVQADGRLGAATLYEAVVVNRAKLSYDDVSAWLDGRGEMPGDGSLEALEAQLRVHDDIARRMRSWRRAHGALEIDTVSARPVFRDGVLVDLRADERGRAKDLIADLMIAANTVTARFLSDMGFPSLRRFLQSPRRWDRIEALATSYGETLPAEPDAIALQRFLAARRDAEPRAFEDLSLKVVKMLGPGAYMAVQGDGADPGHFGLAASHYAHSTAPNRRYPDLVTQRLIKAAIAGDPPPYDLDALRAIAQHCTDQESHADAVERQVLKAAATLLLQDRIGDTFDAIVTGAAPKGTFVRIAQPLLEGRLERGFEGADVGDELRVRLIRLDPKQGHINFERVP
;
A
#
# COMPACT_ATOMS: atom_id res chain seq x y z
N MET A 1 -18.84 -10.14 30.69
CA MET A 1 -17.53 -10.79 30.50
C MET A 1 -16.74 -9.82 29.64
N ASP A 2 -15.86 -9.07 30.27
CA ASP A 2 -15.08 -8.04 29.60
C ASP A 2 -14.24 -8.71 28.51
N ALA A 3 -14.53 -8.37 27.25
CA ALA A 3 -13.63 -8.74 26.17
C ALA A 3 -12.25 -8.18 26.52
N PRO A 4 -11.15 -8.92 26.29
CA PRO A 4 -9.83 -8.34 26.41
C PRO A 4 -9.81 -7.05 25.56
N PRO A 5 -9.31 -5.92 26.07
CA PRO A 5 -9.12 -4.72 25.27
C PRO A 5 -8.49 -5.11 23.95
N LEU A 6 -8.99 -4.60 22.82
CA LEU A 6 -8.48 -4.96 21.48
C LEU A 6 -6.94 -4.85 21.39
N LEU A 7 -6.36 -3.96 22.21
CA LEU A 7 -4.92 -3.79 22.40
C LEU A 7 -4.22 -5.05 22.93
N ASP A 8 -4.73 -5.69 23.97
CA ASP A 8 -4.14 -6.90 24.54
C ASP A 8 -4.16 -8.05 23.52
N LEU A 9 -5.24 -8.16 22.74
CA LEU A 9 -5.34 -9.12 21.65
C LEU A 9 -4.31 -8.83 20.55
N ALA A 10 -4.11 -7.56 20.20
CA ALA A 10 -3.13 -7.17 19.19
C ALA A 10 -1.70 -7.47 19.65
N ILE A 11 -1.36 -7.12 20.89
CA ILE A 11 -0.05 -7.39 21.52
C ILE A 11 0.24 -8.90 21.54
N GLU A 12 -0.72 -9.71 21.99
CA GLU A 12 -0.55 -11.16 22.02
C GLU A 12 -0.41 -11.74 20.61
N ALA A 13 -1.24 -11.27 19.65
CA ALA A 13 -1.18 -11.72 18.26
C ALA A 13 0.15 -11.37 17.57
N MET A 14 0.75 -10.23 17.90
CA MET A 14 2.09 -9.83 17.45
C MET A 14 3.15 -10.76 18.03
N ARG A 15 3.19 -10.90 19.37
CA ARG A 15 4.20 -11.73 20.06
C ARG A 15 4.15 -13.18 19.61
N SER A 16 2.95 -13.75 19.43
CA SER A 16 2.77 -15.12 18.98
C SER A 16 3.28 -15.38 17.55
N ARG A 17 3.55 -14.31 16.78
CA ARG A 17 4.03 -14.36 15.39
C ARG A 17 5.45 -13.81 15.24
N GLY A 18 6.15 -13.57 16.35
CA GLY A 18 7.53 -13.07 16.32
C GLY A 18 7.64 -11.59 15.92
N LEU A 19 6.61 -10.79 16.17
CA LEU A 19 6.64 -9.33 16.08
C LEU A 19 6.79 -8.73 17.49
N GLU A 20 7.45 -7.59 17.58
CA GLU A 20 7.70 -6.85 18.83
C GLU A 20 6.80 -5.61 18.92
N PRO A 21 5.76 -5.61 19.77
CA PRO A 21 4.84 -4.47 19.89
C PRO A 21 5.44 -3.27 20.61
N ASP A 22 6.45 -3.50 21.47
CA ASP A 22 7.07 -2.49 22.32
C ASP A 22 8.50 -2.20 21.85
N PHE A 23 8.97 -0.96 22.04
CA PHE A 23 10.36 -0.61 21.80
C PHE A 23 11.21 -0.88 23.06
N PRO A 24 12.35 -1.58 22.94
CA PRO A 24 13.30 -1.71 24.05
C PRO A 24 13.81 -0.34 24.53
N PRO A 25 14.15 -0.16 25.82
CA PRO A 25 14.59 1.13 26.36
C PRO A 25 15.78 1.75 25.62
N ARG A 26 16.70 0.92 25.12
CA ARG A 26 17.83 1.38 24.30
C ARG A 26 17.37 1.98 22.97
N VAL A 27 16.39 1.37 22.31
CA VAL A 27 15.84 1.87 21.04
C VAL A 27 15.18 3.23 21.25
N VAL A 28 14.43 3.38 22.34
CA VAL A 28 13.81 4.66 22.72
C VAL A 28 14.87 5.73 22.98
N ALA A 29 15.88 5.42 23.80
CA ALA A 29 16.95 6.38 24.12
C ALA A 29 17.76 6.80 22.87
N ASP A 30 18.14 5.84 22.02
CA ASP A 30 18.83 6.10 20.77
C ASP A 30 17.96 6.98 19.86
N ALA A 31 16.67 6.65 19.72
CA ALA A 31 15.72 7.43 18.93
C ALA A 31 15.53 8.84 19.48
N GLU A 32 15.42 9.05 20.79
CA GLU A 32 15.30 10.39 21.40
C GLU A 32 16.56 11.24 21.21
N SER A 33 17.74 10.60 21.20
CA SER A 33 19.02 11.28 21.03
C SER A 33 19.40 11.56 19.58
N ALA A 34 18.82 10.83 18.61
CA ALA A 34 19.15 10.93 17.20
C ALA A 34 18.97 12.37 16.68
N ARG A 35 19.96 12.94 16.01
CA ARG A 35 19.86 14.26 15.38
C ARG A 35 20.28 14.14 13.93
N PRO A 36 19.56 14.78 12.99
CA PRO A 36 19.95 14.71 11.59
C PRO A 36 21.30 15.40 11.42
N SER A 37 22.32 14.66 11.01
CA SER A 37 23.58 15.24 10.58
C SER A 37 23.47 15.58 9.09
N ARG A 38 23.53 16.86 8.75
CA ARG A 38 23.71 17.28 7.36
C ARG A 38 25.13 16.91 6.96
N SER A 39 25.33 15.79 6.27
CA SER A 39 26.66 15.40 5.78
C SER A 39 26.61 15.07 4.29
N GLY A 40 27.35 15.85 3.51
CA GLY A 40 27.56 15.66 2.08
C GLY A 40 27.75 17.00 1.37
N ASN A 41 28.82 17.16 0.59
CA ASN A 41 29.01 18.36 -0.25
C ASN A 41 28.06 18.40 -1.46
N ASP A 42 27.37 17.30 -1.75
CA ASP A 42 26.55 17.09 -2.96
C ASP A 42 25.02 17.08 -2.71
N VAL A 43 24.56 17.47 -1.52
CA VAL A 43 23.13 17.55 -1.22
C VAL A 43 22.50 18.75 -1.95
N ARG A 44 21.52 18.48 -2.82
CA ARG A 44 20.85 19.54 -3.61
C ARG A 44 19.87 20.35 -2.78
N ASP A 45 19.81 21.66 -3.02
CA ASP A 45 18.79 22.52 -2.42
C ASP A 45 17.57 22.62 -3.34
N LEU A 46 16.49 21.91 -2.99
CA LEU A 46 15.22 21.94 -3.70
C LEU A 46 14.10 22.59 -2.88
N ARG A 47 14.45 23.34 -1.83
CA ARG A 47 13.48 23.96 -0.91
C ARG A 47 12.53 24.92 -1.62
N LYS A 48 12.94 25.51 -2.75
CA LYS A 48 12.16 26.50 -3.50
C LYS A 48 11.05 25.89 -4.38
N LEU A 49 11.08 24.58 -4.63
CA LEU A 49 10.05 23.92 -5.43
C LEU A 49 8.73 23.82 -4.65
N PRO A 50 7.57 23.83 -5.35
CA PRO A 50 6.25 23.75 -4.75
C PRO A 50 5.88 22.30 -4.35
N TRP A 51 6.70 21.67 -3.52
CA TRP A 51 6.45 20.32 -3.02
C TRP A 51 5.15 20.25 -2.22
N PHE A 52 4.39 19.18 -2.38
CA PHE A 52 3.23 18.88 -1.53
C PHE A 52 3.13 17.38 -1.26
N SER A 53 2.36 17.01 -0.23
CA SER A 53 1.98 15.63 0.06
C SER A 53 0.47 15.44 -0.13
N ILE A 54 0.04 14.22 -0.43
CA ILE A 54 -1.38 13.81 -0.40
C ILE A 54 -1.46 12.50 0.39
N ASP A 55 -2.13 12.56 1.53
CA ASP A 55 -2.20 11.46 2.49
C ASP A 55 -3.60 11.37 3.12
N ASN A 56 -3.81 10.46 4.07
CA ASN A 56 -5.02 10.57 4.89
C ASN A 56 -4.89 11.81 5.81
N ALA A 57 -6.03 12.39 6.18
CA ALA A 57 -6.06 13.58 7.05
C ALA A 57 -5.30 13.35 8.37
N ASP A 58 -5.41 12.14 8.92
CA ASP A 58 -4.82 11.67 10.18
C ASP A 58 -3.36 11.15 10.06
N THR A 59 -2.83 10.99 8.85
CA THR A 59 -1.43 10.54 8.63
C THR A 59 -0.44 11.57 9.19
N ARG A 60 0.58 11.10 9.92
CA ARG A 60 1.67 11.92 10.48
C ARG A 60 3.06 11.50 10.02
N ASP A 61 3.20 10.28 9.51
CA ASP A 61 4.39 9.66 8.94
C ASP A 61 4.45 9.89 7.42
N LEU A 62 4.61 11.14 7.01
CA LEU A 62 4.63 11.55 5.60
C LEU A 62 5.95 11.12 4.96
N ASP A 63 5.90 10.06 4.15
CA ASP A 63 7.06 9.51 3.48
C ASP A 63 7.46 10.25 2.20
N GLN A 64 6.52 10.93 1.56
CA GLN A 64 6.66 11.33 0.15
C GLN A 64 6.14 12.75 -0.13
N LEU A 65 6.84 13.45 -1.02
CA LEU A 65 6.39 14.69 -1.67
C LEU A 65 6.54 14.55 -3.18
N SER A 66 5.76 15.29 -3.95
CA SER A 66 5.93 15.37 -5.40
C SER A 66 5.87 16.78 -5.96
N VAL A 67 6.53 16.97 -7.09
CA VAL A 67 6.47 18.17 -7.92
C VAL A 67 6.65 17.79 -9.39
N VAL A 68 6.01 18.55 -10.27
CA VAL A 68 6.14 18.37 -11.72
C VAL A 68 6.58 19.68 -12.37
N GLU A 69 7.55 19.60 -13.27
CA GLU A 69 7.97 20.69 -14.16
C GLU A 69 7.66 20.32 -15.61
N PRO A 70 7.02 21.20 -16.40
CA PRO A 70 6.74 20.93 -17.81
C PRO A 70 8.05 20.85 -18.62
N MET A 71 8.06 19.99 -19.63
CA MET A 71 9.13 19.88 -20.62
C MET A 71 8.57 20.08 -22.03
N ASP A 72 9.46 20.09 -23.03
CA ASP A 72 9.08 20.19 -24.44
C ASP A 72 8.22 19.00 -24.89
N ASN A 73 7.44 19.20 -25.95
CA ASN A 73 6.64 18.16 -26.62
C ASN A 73 5.64 17.43 -25.72
N GLY A 74 5.18 18.06 -24.63
CA GLY A 74 4.19 17.50 -23.73
C GLY A 74 4.73 16.43 -22.77
N ALA A 75 6.06 16.24 -22.74
CA ALA A 75 6.73 15.54 -21.66
C ALA A 75 6.75 16.40 -20.39
N VAL A 76 6.98 15.76 -19.24
CA VAL A 76 7.19 16.43 -17.97
C VAL A 76 8.36 15.81 -17.21
N ARG A 77 8.97 16.59 -16.33
CA ARG A 77 9.88 16.11 -15.30
C ARG A 77 9.11 15.97 -14.00
N LEU A 78 8.96 14.73 -13.54
CA LEU A 78 8.34 14.39 -12.26
C LEU A 78 9.44 14.13 -11.23
N LEU A 79 9.39 14.83 -10.11
CA LEU A 79 10.27 14.58 -8.98
C LEU A 79 9.43 14.04 -7.83
N VAL A 80 9.89 12.93 -7.24
CA VAL A 80 9.34 12.36 -6.00
C VAL A 80 10.42 12.41 -4.93
N ALA A 81 10.20 13.19 -3.87
CA ALA A 81 11.10 13.23 -2.72
C ALA A 81 10.62 12.23 -1.67
N VAL A 82 11.49 11.31 -1.26
CA VAL A 82 11.23 10.32 -0.21
C VAL A 82 12.04 10.65 1.03
N ALA A 83 11.42 10.60 2.20
CA ALA A 83 12.06 10.88 3.50
C ALA A 83 13.40 10.13 3.65
N ASP A 84 14.47 10.83 3.99
CA ASP A 84 15.77 10.21 4.31
C ASP A 84 15.75 9.69 5.75
N VAL A 85 15.43 8.41 5.91
CA VAL A 85 15.27 7.73 7.20
C VAL A 85 16.60 7.14 7.68
N ASP A 86 17.39 6.61 6.75
CA ASP A 86 18.70 6.01 7.00
C ASP A 86 19.64 6.93 7.79
N VAL A 87 19.59 8.25 7.56
CA VAL A 87 20.41 9.24 8.29
C VAL A 87 20.17 9.24 9.81
N LEU A 88 19.01 8.77 10.28
CA LEU A 88 18.67 8.64 11.70
C LEU A 88 18.60 7.18 12.18
N VAL A 89 18.61 6.23 11.25
CA VAL A 89 18.52 4.80 11.50
C VAL A 89 19.72 4.13 10.83
N PRO A 90 20.94 4.29 11.36
CA PRO A 90 22.12 3.69 10.77
C PRO A 90 22.05 2.16 10.82
N LYS A 91 22.53 1.52 9.75
CA LYS A 91 22.64 0.05 9.67
C LYS A 91 23.35 -0.52 10.91
N ASP A 92 22.84 -1.65 11.40
CA ASP A 92 23.32 -2.42 12.55
C ASP A 92 23.15 -1.70 13.91
N GLY A 93 22.54 -0.51 13.95
CA GLY A 93 22.16 0.21 15.18
C GLY A 93 20.98 -0.42 15.92
N ALA A 94 20.69 0.03 17.16
CA ALA A 94 19.61 -0.55 17.95
C ALA A 94 18.23 -0.34 17.30
N ILE A 95 17.98 0.84 16.72
CA ILE A 95 16.74 1.14 16.01
C ILE A 95 16.62 0.27 14.75
N ASP A 96 17.72 0.10 14.01
CA ASP A 96 17.76 -0.75 12.81
C ASP A 96 17.46 -2.21 13.13
N GLN A 97 18.06 -2.74 14.19
CA GLN A 97 17.83 -4.12 14.63
C GLN A 97 16.35 -4.36 15.01
N HIS A 98 15.71 -3.40 15.68
CA HIS A 98 14.27 -3.52 16.00
C HIS A 98 13.39 -3.36 14.76
N ALA A 99 13.71 -2.40 13.88
CA ALA A 99 13.02 -2.24 12.60
C ALA A 99 13.14 -3.50 11.73
N ALA A 100 14.28 -4.18 11.76
CA ALA A 100 14.51 -5.44 11.07
C ALA A 100 13.67 -6.58 11.64
N VAL A 101 13.35 -6.59 12.94
CA VAL A 101 12.45 -7.58 13.55
C VAL A 101 11.03 -7.40 13.01
N ASN A 102 10.46 -6.19 13.07
CA ASN A 102 9.07 -5.99 12.65
C ASN A 102 8.91 -5.91 11.13
N THR A 103 9.91 -5.38 10.44
CA THR A 103 9.99 -5.11 8.98
C THR A 103 8.95 -4.15 8.41
N THR A 104 7.81 -3.96 9.08
CA THR A 104 6.71 -3.10 8.68
C THR A 104 5.99 -2.54 9.91
N SER A 105 5.37 -1.38 9.78
CA SER A 105 4.36 -0.93 10.76
C SER A 105 3.12 -1.84 10.65
N VAL A 106 2.46 -2.12 11.77
CA VAL A 106 1.26 -2.95 11.85
C VAL A 106 0.04 -2.09 12.22
N TYR A 107 -0.95 -2.01 11.33
CA TYR A 107 -2.11 -1.13 11.45
C TYR A 107 -3.34 -1.91 11.88
N THR A 108 -3.65 -1.90 13.18
CA THR A 108 -4.76 -2.67 13.74
C THR A 108 -5.94 -1.79 14.12
N ALA A 109 -7.13 -2.39 14.30
CA ALA A 109 -8.27 -1.71 14.91
C ALA A 109 -8.07 -1.42 16.43
N ALA A 110 -6.93 -1.78 17.01
CA ALA A 110 -6.57 -1.41 18.37
C ALA A 110 -5.61 -0.21 18.45
N GLY A 111 -5.05 0.21 17.31
CA GLY A 111 -3.96 1.17 17.23
C GLY A 111 -2.89 0.72 16.23
N VAL A 112 -1.92 1.62 16.02
CA VAL A 112 -0.78 1.38 15.14
C VAL A 112 0.43 0.97 15.98
N PHE A 113 1.11 -0.08 15.57
CA PHE A 113 2.41 -0.47 16.10
C PHE A 113 3.48 -0.09 15.07
N PRO A 114 4.14 1.06 15.23
CA PRO A 114 5.02 1.58 14.21
C PRO A 114 6.32 0.78 14.14
N MET A 115 6.89 0.65 12.94
CA MET A 115 8.21 0.02 12.74
C MET A 115 9.33 0.80 13.43
N LEU A 116 9.22 2.13 13.45
CA LEU A 116 10.18 3.05 14.04
C LEU A 116 9.52 3.85 15.17
N PRO A 117 10.27 4.22 16.23
CA PRO A 117 9.76 5.09 17.28
C PRO A 117 9.15 6.37 16.71
N GLU A 118 8.01 6.80 17.27
CA GLU A 118 7.22 7.92 16.73
C GLU A 118 7.99 9.23 16.62
N VAL A 119 8.95 9.47 17.52
CA VAL A 119 9.85 10.63 17.48
C VAL A 119 10.70 10.69 16.19
N LEU A 120 10.88 9.55 15.52
CA LEU A 120 11.49 9.49 14.20
C LEU A 120 10.39 9.57 13.14
N SER A 121 9.57 8.53 13.03
CA SER A 121 8.64 8.31 11.92
C SER A 121 7.58 9.40 11.76
N THR A 122 7.13 10.00 12.85
CA THR A 122 6.06 11.01 12.85
C THR A 122 6.56 12.43 13.15
N ASP A 123 7.87 12.64 13.23
CA ASP A 123 8.47 13.96 13.48
C ASP A 123 9.73 14.19 12.66
N ARG A 124 10.86 13.58 13.06
CA ARG A 124 12.19 13.96 12.54
C ARG A 124 12.44 13.57 11.09
N THR A 125 11.88 12.46 10.63
CA THR A 125 12.01 11.99 9.23
C THR A 125 10.77 12.34 8.41
N SER A 126 9.60 12.48 9.04
CA SER A 126 8.36 12.84 8.35
C SER A 126 8.47 14.17 7.62
N LEU A 127 8.00 14.20 6.38
CA LEU A 127 8.01 15.36 5.48
C LEU A 127 6.91 16.38 5.81
N HIS A 128 6.87 16.80 7.09
CA HIS A 128 5.91 17.76 7.61
C HIS A 128 5.93 19.11 6.89
N GLU A 129 4.76 19.72 6.82
CA GLU A 129 4.56 21.03 6.22
C GLU A 129 5.43 22.11 6.86
N ALA A 130 5.99 22.98 6.02
CA ALA A 130 6.83 24.12 6.39
C ALA A 130 8.13 23.77 7.13
N VAL A 131 8.55 22.51 7.18
CA VAL A 131 9.81 22.10 7.80
C VAL A 131 10.83 21.63 6.76
N GLU A 132 12.08 22.06 6.92
CA GLU A 132 13.19 21.54 6.11
C GLU A 132 13.46 20.08 6.46
N ARG A 133 13.54 19.24 5.43
CA ARG A 133 13.80 17.80 5.56
C ARG A 133 14.79 17.32 4.52
N ALA A 134 15.61 16.35 4.91
CA ALA A 134 16.45 15.58 4.01
C ALA A 134 15.59 14.54 3.28
N ALA A 135 15.86 14.36 2.00
CA ALA A 135 15.14 13.42 1.15
C ALA A 135 16.06 12.80 0.10
N VAL A 136 15.74 11.58 -0.30
CA VAL A 136 16.23 10.97 -1.54
C VAL A 136 15.21 11.29 -2.62
N VAL A 137 15.65 11.95 -3.69
CA VAL A 137 14.79 12.39 -4.79
C VAL A 137 14.93 11.44 -5.96
N VAL A 138 13.79 10.92 -6.43
CA VAL A 138 13.65 10.22 -7.69
C VAL A 138 13.21 11.23 -8.75
N ASP A 139 14.10 11.53 -9.69
CA ASP A 139 13.92 12.54 -10.73
C ASP A 139 13.77 11.85 -12.08
N MET A 140 12.59 11.92 -12.68
CA MET A 140 12.23 11.12 -13.85
C MET A 140 11.46 11.91 -14.90
N GLU A 141 11.74 11.64 -16.16
CA GLU A 141 10.94 12.11 -17.29
C GLU A 141 9.71 11.21 -17.46
N VAL A 142 8.55 11.82 -17.66
CA VAL A 142 7.32 11.15 -18.11
C VAL A 142 6.97 11.73 -19.47
N GLN A 143 6.95 10.87 -20.49
CA GLN A 143 6.66 11.27 -21.87
C GLN A 143 5.18 11.59 -22.06
N ALA A 144 4.85 12.23 -23.18
CA ALA A 144 3.48 12.63 -23.50
C ALA A 144 2.48 11.46 -23.50
N ASP A 145 2.94 10.24 -23.80
CA ASP A 145 2.15 9.00 -23.79
C ASP A 145 2.09 8.29 -22.42
N GLY A 146 2.75 8.83 -21.39
CA GLY A 146 2.84 8.24 -20.07
C GLY A 146 4.00 7.26 -19.86
N ARG A 147 4.87 7.06 -20.87
CA ARG A 147 6.05 6.21 -20.73
C ARG A 147 7.13 6.90 -19.88
N LEU A 148 7.81 6.14 -19.03
CA LEU A 148 8.97 6.63 -18.28
C LEU A 148 10.18 6.78 -19.22
N GLY A 149 10.83 7.94 -19.15
CA GLY A 149 12.01 8.31 -19.92
C GLY A 149 13.29 8.22 -19.08
N ALA A 150 14.20 9.19 -19.29
CA ALA A 150 15.43 9.30 -18.52
C ALA A 150 15.13 9.57 -17.05
N ALA A 151 15.97 9.05 -16.16
CA ALA A 151 15.82 9.26 -14.72
C ALA A 151 17.16 9.24 -13.99
N THR A 152 17.19 9.84 -12.81
CA THR A 152 18.34 9.85 -11.90
C THR A 152 17.87 9.97 -10.45
N LEU A 153 18.74 9.62 -9.51
CA LEU A 153 18.48 9.73 -8.07
C LEU A 153 19.59 10.55 -7.41
N TYR A 154 19.23 11.36 -6.42
CA TYR A 154 20.19 12.16 -5.63
C TYR A 154 19.60 12.57 -4.28
N GLU A 155 20.47 12.96 -3.35
CA GLU A 155 20.08 13.51 -2.05
C GLU A 155 19.75 15.00 -2.15
N ALA A 156 18.72 15.45 -1.44
CA ALA A 156 18.28 16.84 -1.44
C ALA A 156 17.71 17.29 -0.08
N VAL A 157 17.62 18.62 0.08
CA VAL A 157 16.80 19.26 1.11
C VAL A 157 15.53 19.82 0.47
N VAL A 158 14.38 19.46 1.03
CA VAL A 158 13.05 19.86 0.57
C VAL A 158 12.26 20.55 1.69
N VAL A 159 11.20 21.26 1.31
CA VAL A 159 10.21 21.83 2.24
C VAL A 159 8.84 21.50 1.69
N ASN A 160 8.04 20.74 2.43
CA ASN A 160 6.65 20.49 2.09
C ASN A 160 5.86 21.81 2.22
N ARG A 161 5.24 22.25 1.13
CA ARG A 161 4.47 23.50 1.07
C ARG A 161 3.00 23.31 1.42
N ALA A 162 2.49 22.07 1.34
CA ALA A 162 1.10 21.76 1.67
C ALA A 162 0.92 20.27 1.98
N LYS A 163 0.33 19.95 3.13
CA LYS A 163 -0.24 18.63 3.40
C LYS A 163 -1.70 18.59 2.93
N LEU A 164 -1.98 17.80 1.90
CA LEU A 164 -3.34 17.63 1.37
C LEU A 164 -3.93 16.29 1.79
N SER A 165 -5.27 16.20 1.81
CA SER A 165 -5.98 14.96 2.08
C SER A 165 -6.44 14.28 0.79
N TYR A 166 -6.46 12.94 0.77
CA TYR A 166 -7.02 12.18 -0.35
C TYR A 166 -8.48 12.55 -0.65
N ASP A 167 -9.27 12.77 0.38
CA ASP A 167 -10.70 13.03 0.26
C ASP A 167 -10.96 14.40 -0.37
N ASP A 168 -10.26 15.44 0.09
CA ASP A 168 -10.42 16.81 -0.43
C ASP A 168 -9.92 16.91 -1.88
N VAL A 169 -8.75 16.34 -2.17
CA VAL A 169 -8.21 16.33 -3.54
C VAL A 169 -9.13 15.55 -4.48
N SER A 170 -9.66 14.40 -4.06
CA SER A 170 -10.60 13.63 -4.88
C SER A 170 -11.90 14.40 -5.12
N ALA A 171 -12.49 15.00 -4.08
CA ALA A 171 -13.70 15.80 -4.20
C ALA A 171 -13.51 16.98 -5.16
N TRP A 172 -12.39 17.69 -5.07
CA TRP A 172 -12.05 18.80 -5.96
C TRP A 172 -11.83 18.34 -7.41
N LEU A 173 -11.04 17.29 -7.64
CA LEU A 173 -10.79 16.75 -8.98
C LEU A 173 -12.08 16.29 -9.67
N ASP A 174 -13.06 15.82 -8.89
CA ASP A 174 -14.38 15.39 -9.36
C ASP A 174 -15.39 16.55 -9.49
N GLY A 175 -15.00 17.79 -9.20
CA GLY A 175 -15.87 18.96 -9.28
C GLY A 175 -16.96 19.01 -8.19
N ARG A 176 -16.76 18.27 -7.09
CA ARG A 176 -17.69 18.15 -5.96
C ARG A 176 -17.21 18.85 -4.68
N GLY A 177 -16.01 19.44 -4.70
CA GLY A 177 -15.39 20.12 -3.58
C GLY A 177 -14.59 21.35 -4.00
N GLU A 178 -14.19 22.14 -3.01
CA GLU A 178 -13.32 23.31 -3.20
C GLU A 178 -11.86 22.89 -3.37
N MET A 179 -11.04 23.76 -3.96
CA MET A 179 -9.60 23.53 -4.10
C MET A 179 -8.96 23.27 -2.73
N PRO A 180 -8.29 22.13 -2.51
CA PRO A 180 -7.67 21.84 -1.22
C PRO A 180 -6.45 22.73 -0.97
N GLY A 181 -6.23 23.05 0.31
CA GLY A 181 -5.21 24.00 0.75
C GLY A 181 -5.75 25.42 0.94
N ASP A 182 -4.90 26.33 1.42
CA ASP A 182 -5.30 27.70 1.79
C ASP A 182 -5.33 28.70 0.62
N GLY A 183 -5.10 28.21 -0.62
CA GLY A 183 -5.04 29.04 -1.82
C GLY A 183 -3.84 29.99 -1.89
N SER A 184 -2.91 29.96 -0.92
CA SER A 184 -1.73 30.83 -0.89
C SER A 184 -0.65 30.45 -1.91
N LEU A 185 -0.78 29.26 -2.49
CA LEU A 185 0.09 28.72 -3.53
C LEU A 185 -0.67 28.70 -4.86
N GLU A 186 -0.68 29.81 -5.59
CA GLU A 186 -1.25 29.87 -6.95
C GLU A 186 -0.70 28.75 -7.86
N ALA A 187 0.52 28.29 -7.59
CA ALA A 187 1.15 27.16 -8.27
C ALA A 187 0.54 25.78 -7.93
N LEU A 188 -0.11 25.61 -6.77
CA LEU A 188 -0.57 24.31 -6.29
C LEU A 188 -1.71 23.74 -7.14
N GLU A 189 -2.66 24.58 -7.58
CA GLU A 189 -3.73 24.12 -8.47
C GLU A 189 -3.16 23.57 -9.78
N ALA A 190 -2.25 24.33 -10.40
CA ALA A 190 -1.59 23.91 -11.62
C ALA A 190 -0.81 22.60 -11.40
N GLN A 191 -0.10 22.47 -10.28
CA GLN A 191 0.58 21.23 -9.91
C GLN A 191 -0.41 20.05 -9.82
N LEU A 192 -1.50 20.17 -9.05
CA LEU A 192 -2.45 19.06 -8.89
C LEU A 192 -3.09 18.64 -10.22
N ARG A 193 -3.46 19.60 -11.09
CA ARG A 193 -4.02 19.29 -12.42
C ARG A 193 -3.02 18.54 -13.30
N VAL A 194 -1.76 18.96 -13.30
CA VAL A 194 -0.71 18.28 -14.06
C VAL A 194 -0.43 16.89 -13.48
N HIS A 195 -0.37 16.73 -12.15
CA HIS A 195 -0.16 15.43 -11.49
C HIS A 195 -1.26 14.42 -11.85
N ASP A 196 -2.51 14.86 -11.81
CA ASP A 196 -3.68 14.05 -12.18
C ASP A 196 -3.66 13.64 -13.67
N ASP A 197 -3.28 14.56 -14.55
CA ASP A 197 -3.12 14.27 -15.97
C ASP A 197 -1.99 13.25 -16.24
N ILE A 198 -0.81 13.44 -15.67
CA ILE A 198 0.31 12.51 -15.89
C ILE A 198 0.04 11.14 -15.28
N ALA A 199 -0.63 11.07 -14.12
CA ALA A 199 -1.02 9.82 -13.48
C ALA A 199 -1.95 9.00 -14.39
N ARG A 200 -2.98 9.66 -14.98
CA ARG A 200 -3.85 9.02 -15.98
C ARG A 200 -3.09 8.52 -17.20
N ARG A 201 -2.15 9.31 -17.74
CA ARG A 201 -1.33 8.90 -18.90
C ARG A 201 -0.48 7.68 -18.56
N MET A 202 0.25 7.71 -17.43
CA MET A 202 1.04 6.59 -16.94
C MET A 202 0.18 5.34 -16.73
N ARG A 203 -1.00 5.47 -16.12
CA ARG A 203 -1.94 4.36 -15.94
C ARG A 203 -2.43 3.80 -17.25
N SER A 204 -2.78 4.65 -18.20
CA SER A 204 -3.26 4.25 -19.53
C SER A 204 -2.17 3.48 -20.28
N TRP A 205 -0.93 3.96 -20.21
CA TRP A 205 0.23 3.26 -20.75
C TRP A 205 0.41 1.89 -20.09
N ARG A 206 0.46 1.81 -18.75
CA ARG A 206 0.65 0.52 -18.05
C ARG A 206 -0.48 -0.47 -18.31
N ARG A 207 -1.73 0.01 -18.36
CA ARG A 207 -2.91 -0.79 -18.71
C ARG A 207 -2.78 -1.42 -20.10
N ALA A 208 -2.37 -0.64 -21.09
CA ALA A 208 -2.13 -1.14 -22.45
C ALA A 208 -1.03 -2.21 -22.51
N HIS A 209 -0.14 -2.24 -21.51
CA HIS A 209 0.94 -3.23 -21.37
C HIS A 209 0.61 -4.35 -20.36
N GLY A 210 -0.64 -4.46 -19.90
CA GLY A 210 -1.12 -5.59 -19.10
C GLY A 210 -1.20 -5.35 -17.60
N ALA A 211 -1.04 -4.12 -17.11
CA ALA A 211 -1.27 -3.83 -15.69
C ALA A 211 -2.75 -4.08 -15.35
N LEU A 212 -2.98 -4.90 -14.34
CA LEU A 212 -4.32 -5.33 -13.95
C LEU A 212 -4.99 -4.22 -13.14
N GLU A 213 -6.19 -3.84 -13.54
CA GLU A 213 -7.04 -2.97 -12.75
C GLU A 213 -7.97 -3.84 -11.91
N ILE A 214 -7.60 -4.00 -10.65
CA ILE A 214 -8.36 -4.77 -9.66
C ILE A 214 -9.05 -3.79 -8.72
N ASP A 215 -10.30 -4.07 -8.39
CA ASP A 215 -11.04 -3.35 -7.36
C ASP A 215 -11.44 -4.30 -6.23
N THR A 216 -11.03 -4.01 -5.01
CA THR A 216 -11.41 -4.82 -3.85
C THR A 216 -11.84 -3.91 -2.73
N VAL A 217 -12.97 -4.24 -2.12
CA VAL A 217 -13.46 -3.52 -0.95
C VAL A 217 -12.75 -4.02 0.31
N SER A 218 -12.05 -3.11 0.98
CA SER A 218 -11.50 -3.32 2.32
C SER A 218 -12.29 -2.48 3.33
N ALA A 219 -12.32 -2.94 4.59
CA ALA A 219 -12.99 -2.23 5.67
C ALA A 219 -11.99 -1.34 6.42
N ARG A 220 -12.31 -0.05 6.57
CA ARG A 220 -11.60 0.91 7.41
C ARG A 220 -12.34 1.08 8.75
N PRO A 221 -11.66 0.88 9.90
CA PRO A 221 -12.21 1.19 11.21
C PRO A 221 -12.48 2.70 11.38
N VAL A 222 -13.64 3.04 11.94
CA VAL A 222 -14.02 4.42 12.26
C VAL A 222 -14.18 4.56 13.77
N PHE A 223 -13.42 5.47 14.36
CA PHE A 223 -13.45 5.73 15.80
C PHE A 223 -14.13 7.06 16.10
N ARG A 224 -14.82 7.12 17.25
CA ARG A 224 -15.31 8.35 17.88
C ARG A 224 -14.91 8.31 19.35
N ASP A 225 -14.17 9.31 19.81
CA ASP A 225 -13.67 9.39 21.19
C ASP A 225 -12.92 8.13 21.65
N GLY A 226 -12.13 7.52 20.75
CA GLY A 226 -11.38 6.29 21.02
C GLY A 226 -12.20 5.00 20.98
N VAL A 227 -13.51 5.07 20.72
CA VAL A 227 -14.40 3.92 20.61
C VAL A 227 -14.65 3.59 19.13
N LEU A 228 -14.51 2.32 18.75
CA LEU A 228 -14.87 1.86 17.41
C LEU A 228 -16.39 1.96 17.23
N VAL A 229 -16.84 2.75 16.27
CA VAL A 229 -18.27 3.00 16.01
C VAL A 229 -18.75 2.48 14.67
N ASP A 230 -17.84 2.18 13.74
CA ASP A 230 -18.21 1.70 12.40
C ASP A 230 -17.04 0.97 11.72
N LEU A 231 -17.36 0.16 10.72
CA LEU A 231 -16.42 -0.36 9.72
C LEU A 231 -16.96 0.07 8.36
N ARG A 232 -16.25 0.98 7.67
CA ARG A 232 -16.71 1.53 6.38
C ARG A 232 -15.86 1.00 5.23
N ALA A 233 -16.40 1.03 4.01
CA ALA A 233 -15.58 0.78 2.84
C ALA A 233 -14.45 1.81 2.76
N ASP A 234 -13.22 1.35 2.55
CA ASP A 234 -12.13 2.23 2.15
C ASP A 234 -12.29 2.54 0.66
N GLU A 235 -13.03 3.60 0.37
CA GLU A 235 -13.36 3.95 -1.00
C GLU A 235 -12.09 4.33 -1.78
N ARG A 236 -12.02 3.82 -3.00
CA ARG A 236 -11.00 4.20 -3.95
C ARG A 236 -11.35 5.56 -4.54
N GLY A 237 -10.42 6.51 -4.47
CA GLY A 237 -10.61 7.87 -4.94
C GLY A 237 -9.51 8.27 -5.91
N ARG A 238 -9.82 9.23 -6.80
CA ARG A 238 -8.91 9.71 -7.86
C ARG A 238 -7.56 10.18 -7.33
N ALA A 239 -7.50 10.75 -6.11
CA ALA A 239 -6.25 11.17 -5.48
C ALA A 239 -5.39 9.99 -5.01
N LYS A 240 -5.99 8.94 -4.43
CA LYS A 240 -5.27 7.69 -4.05
C LYS A 240 -4.66 7.05 -5.29
N ASP A 241 -5.46 7.03 -6.34
CA ASP A 241 -5.14 6.53 -7.65
C ASP A 241 -3.99 7.31 -8.32
N LEU A 242 -4.02 8.64 -8.23
CA LEU A 242 -2.93 9.52 -8.66
C LEU A 242 -1.62 9.17 -7.94
N ILE A 243 -1.63 9.15 -6.61
CA ILE A 243 -0.42 8.88 -5.82
C ILE A 243 0.11 7.46 -6.09
N ALA A 244 -0.77 6.46 -6.21
CA ALA A 244 -0.37 5.10 -6.55
C ALA A 244 0.38 5.05 -7.90
N ASP A 245 -0.08 5.77 -8.92
CA ASP A 245 0.57 5.83 -10.23
C ASP A 245 1.98 6.45 -10.15
N LEU A 246 2.14 7.53 -9.37
CA LEU A 246 3.45 8.18 -9.16
C LEU A 246 4.42 7.27 -8.42
N MET A 247 3.95 6.58 -7.37
CA MET A 247 4.81 5.70 -6.58
C MET A 247 5.21 4.45 -7.34
N ILE A 248 4.32 3.89 -8.17
CA ILE A 248 4.69 2.79 -9.07
C ILE A 248 5.83 3.23 -10.01
N ALA A 249 5.78 4.46 -10.53
CA ALA A 249 6.83 5.01 -11.37
C ALA A 249 8.15 5.20 -10.60
N ALA A 250 8.11 5.82 -9.42
CA ALA A 250 9.30 6.05 -8.60
C ALA A 250 9.98 4.73 -8.17
N ASN A 251 9.18 3.74 -7.78
CA ASN A 251 9.61 2.38 -7.45
C ASN A 251 10.27 1.68 -8.65
N THR A 252 9.69 1.82 -9.85
CA THR A 252 10.25 1.26 -11.09
C THR A 252 11.58 1.92 -11.47
N VAL A 253 11.66 3.25 -11.35
CA VAL A 253 12.89 4.01 -11.62
C VAL A 253 13.99 3.64 -10.63
N THR A 254 13.67 3.56 -9.34
CA THR A 254 14.63 3.14 -8.30
C THR A 254 15.20 1.75 -8.60
N ALA A 255 14.31 0.83 -8.94
CA ALA A 255 14.66 -0.53 -9.30
C ALA A 255 15.64 -0.56 -10.50
N ARG A 256 15.38 0.23 -11.55
CA ARG A 256 16.26 0.33 -12.72
C ARG A 256 17.59 1.00 -12.39
N PHE A 257 17.58 2.09 -11.63
CA PHE A 257 18.79 2.79 -11.22
C PHE A 257 19.80 1.86 -10.53
N LEU A 258 19.34 1.05 -9.56
CA LEU A 258 20.23 0.08 -8.89
C LEU A 258 20.73 -1.02 -9.83
N SER A 259 19.89 -1.48 -10.78
CA SER A 259 20.33 -2.41 -11.84
C SER A 259 21.43 -1.82 -12.70
N ASP A 260 21.23 -0.60 -13.18
CA ASP A 260 22.15 0.09 -14.10
C ASP A 260 23.50 0.37 -13.42
N MET A 261 23.49 0.60 -12.10
CA MET A 261 24.68 0.73 -11.27
C MET A 261 25.34 -0.62 -10.92
N GLY A 262 24.75 -1.75 -11.31
CA GLY A 262 25.25 -3.10 -11.02
C GLY A 262 25.10 -3.54 -9.56
N PHE A 263 24.30 -2.83 -8.77
CA PHE A 263 24.09 -3.11 -7.35
C PHE A 263 23.20 -4.34 -7.15
N PRO A 264 23.47 -5.18 -6.12
CA PRO A 264 22.45 -6.10 -5.65
C PRO A 264 21.32 -5.31 -4.99
N SER A 265 20.07 -5.72 -5.21
CA SER A 265 18.90 -4.97 -4.73
C SER A 265 17.71 -5.87 -4.40
N LEU A 266 16.83 -5.37 -3.53
CA LEU A 266 15.55 -6.00 -3.24
C LEU A 266 14.55 -5.68 -4.37
N ARG A 267 13.83 -6.71 -4.84
CA ARG A 267 12.70 -6.59 -5.76
C ARG A 267 11.42 -6.97 -5.05
N ARG A 268 10.34 -6.28 -5.38
CA ARG A 268 8.97 -6.68 -5.05
C ARG A 268 8.37 -7.33 -6.29
N PHE A 269 8.19 -8.63 -6.25
CA PHE A 269 7.71 -9.39 -7.40
C PHE A 269 6.34 -9.99 -7.14
N LEU A 270 5.61 -10.24 -8.23
CA LEU A 270 4.41 -11.07 -8.24
C LEU A 270 4.58 -12.01 -9.43
N GLN A 271 4.75 -13.30 -9.13
CA GLN A 271 4.95 -14.31 -10.18
C GLN A 271 3.72 -14.41 -11.08
N SER A 272 3.92 -14.94 -12.28
CA SER A 272 2.81 -15.43 -13.10
C SER A 272 1.92 -16.37 -12.27
N PRO A 273 0.58 -16.26 -12.39
CA PRO A 273 -0.36 -17.00 -11.57
C PRO A 273 -0.18 -18.52 -11.75
N ARG A 274 0.08 -19.22 -10.65
CA ARG A 274 0.14 -20.70 -10.64
C ARG A 274 -1.22 -21.36 -10.88
N ARG A 275 -2.31 -20.62 -10.69
CA ARG A 275 -3.70 -21.06 -10.86
C ARG A 275 -4.35 -20.45 -12.11
N TRP A 276 -3.57 -20.30 -13.18
CA TRP A 276 -4.04 -19.71 -14.41
C TRP A 276 -5.19 -20.50 -15.04
N ASP A 277 -5.14 -21.83 -14.98
CA ASP A 277 -6.22 -22.75 -15.34
C ASP A 277 -7.58 -22.34 -14.73
N ARG A 278 -7.58 -21.86 -13.49
CA ARG A 278 -8.80 -21.39 -12.81
C ARG A 278 -9.22 -20.00 -13.25
N ILE A 279 -8.27 -19.13 -13.60
CA ILE A 279 -8.56 -17.81 -14.17
C ILE A 279 -9.17 -17.98 -15.55
N GLU A 280 -8.66 -18.91 -16.37
CA GLU A 280 -9.20 -19.29 -17.66
C GLU A 280 -10.62 -19.88 -17.53
N ALA A 281 -10.82 -20.82 -16.61
CA ALA A 281 -12.15 -21.38 -16.34
C ALA A 281 -13.15 -20.31 -15.86
N LEU A 282 -12.69 -19.35 -15.05
CA LEU A 282 -13.50 -18.20 -14.63
C LEU A 282 -13.87 -17.33 -15.82
N ALA A 283 -12.92 -16.98 -16.70
CA ALA A 283 -13.25 -16.22 -17.92
C ALA A 283 -14.25 -16.98 -18.80
N THR A 284 -14.11 -18.30 -18.91
CA THR A 284 -15.01 -19.18 -19.67
C THR A 284 -16.44 -19.13 -19.12
N SER A 285 -16.63 -19.06 -17.80
CA SER A 285 -17.97 -18.91 -17.21
C SER A 285 -18.64 -17.59 -17.56
N TYR A 286 -17.86 -16.58 -17.98
CA TYR A 286 -18.32 -15.29 -18.48
C TYR A 286 -18.40 -15.24 -20.02
N GLY A 287 -18.18 -16.36 -20.71
CA GLY A 287 -18.21 -16.46 -22.16
C GLY A 287 -16.96 -15.91 -22.87
N GLU A 288 -15.86 -15.70 -22.15
CA GLU A 288 -14.58 -15.24 -22.72
C GLU A 288 -13.52 -16.35 -22.67
N THR A 289 -12.61 -16.37 -23.64
CA THR A 289 -11.48 -17.32 -23.69
C THR A 289 -10.19 -16.58 -23.43
N LEU A 290 -9.45 -16.98 -22.39
CA LEU A 290 -8.08 -16.55 -22.19
C LEU A 290 -7.10 -17.52 -22.86
N PRO A 291 -5.86 -17.08 -23.19
CA PRO A 291 -4.82 -17.99 -23.67
C PRO A 291 -4.51 -19.09 -22.66
N ALA A 292 -3.98 -20.24 -23.12
CA ALA A 292 -3.62 -21.35 -22.24
C ALA A 292 -2.46 -21.03 -21.29
N GLU A 293 -1.55 -20.13 -21.71
CA GLU A 293 -0.45 -19.64 -20.88
C GLU A 293 -0.78 -18.28 -20.24
N PRO A 294 -0.25 -17.97 -19.05
CA PRO A 294 -0.48 -16.69 -18.38
C PRO A 294 -0.15 -15.49 -19.24
N ASP A 295 -1.17 -14.68 -19.52
CA ASP A 295 -1.05 -13.45 -20.31
C ASP A 295 -1.74 -12.28 -19.58
N ALA A 296 -0.91 -11.35 -19.08
CA ALA A 296 -1.40 -10.20 -18.33
C ALA A 296 -2.25 -9.24 -19.19
N ILE A 297 -1.95 -9.10 -20.49
CA ILE A 297 -2.72 -8.25 -21.41
C ILE A 297 -4.10 -8.87 -21.65
N ALA A 298 -4.16 -10.18 -21.91
CA ALA A 298 -5.43 -10.87 -22.09
C ALA A 298 -6.29 -10.79 -20.81
N LEU A 299 -5.71 -11.02 -19.63
CA LEU A 299 -6.42 -10.90 -18.37
C LEU A 299 -6.89 -9.46 -18.10
N GLN A 300 -6.05 -8.46 -18.38
CA GLN A 300 -6.42 -7.05 -18.25
C GLN A 300 -7.62 -6.71 -19.14
N ARG A 301 -7.65 -7.17 -20.39
CA ARG A 301 -8.75 -6.91 -21.33
C ARG A 301 -10.05 -7.54 -20.84
N PHE A 302 -10.00 -8.79 -20.36
CA PHE A 302 -11.12 -9.46 -19.74
C PHE A 302 -11.66 -8.65 -18.54
N LEU A 303 -10.79 -8.24 -17.62
CA LEU A 303 -11.19 -7.45 -16.45
C LEU A 303 -11.80 -6.11 -16.84
N ALA A 304 -11.22 -5.39 -17.81
CA ALA A 304 -11.77 -4.13 -18.29
C ALA A 304 -13.18 -4.31 -18.90
N ALA A 305 -13.36 -5.33 -19.75
CA ALA A 305 -14.67 -5.63 -20.34
C ALA A 305 -15.72 -5.98 -19.26
N ARG A 306 -15.34 -6.74 -18.23
CA ARG A 306 -16.25 -7.07 -17.12
C ARG A 306 -16.58 -5.87 -16.23
N ARG A 307 -15.61 -4.98 -15.98
CA ARG A 307 -15.87 -3.74 -15.23
C ARG A 307 -16.91 -2.88 -15.93
N ASP A 308 -16.83 -2.76 -17.25
CA ASP A 308 -17.76 -1.94 -18.04
C ASP A 308 -19.15 -2.59 -18.15
N ALA A 309 -19.21 -3.93 -18.25
CA ALA A 309 -20.46 -4.68 -18.38
C ALA A 309 -21.23 -4.81 -17.05
N GLU A 310 -20.54 -5.12 -15.95
CA GLU A 310 -21.15 -5.41 -14.64
C GLU A 310 -20.39 -4.73 -13.48
N PRO A 311 -20.40 -3.38 -13.39
CA PRO A 311 -19.62 -2.65 -12.39
C PRO A 311 -19.86 -3.09 -10.94
N ARG A 312 -21.10 -3.48 -10.60
CA ARG A 312 -21.47 -3.92 -9.24
C ARG A 312 -20.87 -5.27 -8.85
N ALA A 313 -20.71 -6.18 -9.82
CA ALA A 313 -20.13 -7.51 -9.58
C ALA A 313 -18.61 -7.53 -9.78
N PHE A 314 -18.04 -6.43 -10.29
CA PHE A 314 -16.62 -6.36 -10.65
C PHE A 314 -15.69 -6.51 -9.44
N GLU A 315 -16.08 -6.01 -8.26
CA GLU A 315 -15.31 -6.15 -7.03
C GLU A 315 -15.14 -7.62 -6.61
N ASP A 316 -16.21 -8.41 -6.76
CA ASP A 316 -16.18 -9.84 -6.42
C ASP A 316 -15.39 -10.65 -7.45
N LEU A 317 -15.50 -10.28 -8.74
CA LEU A 317 -14.63 -10.84 -9.79
C LEU A 317 -13.16 -10.54 -9.51
N SER A 318 -12.85 -9.27 -9.21
CA SER A 318 -11.51 -8.80 -8.86
C SER A 318 -10.95 -9.57 -7.66
N LEU A 319 -11.74 -9.76 -6.61
CA LEU A 319 -11.35 -10.55 -5.44
C LEU A 319 -11.06 -12.02 -5.77
N LYS A 320 -11.87 -12.65 -6.65
CA LYS A 320 -11.61 -14.02 -7.14
C LYS A 320 -10.25 -14.08 -7.86
N VAL A 321 -9.99 -13.14 -8.77
CA VAL A 321 -8.74 -13.07 -9.53
C VAL A 321 -7.55 -12.85 -8.61
N VAL A 322 -7.59 -11.89 -7.69
CA VAL A 322 -6.51 -11.65 -6.70
C VAL A 322 -6.17 -12.92 -5.91
N LYS A 323 -7.18 -13.65 -5.42
CA LYS A 323 -6.99 -14.91 -4.69
C LYS A 323 -6.34 -16.00 -5.54
N MET A 324 -6.39 -15.91 -6.87
CA MET A 324 -5.76 -16.84 -7.80
C MET A 324 -4.37 -16.37 -8.27
N LEU A 325 -4.12 -15.05 -8.32
CA LEU A 325 -2.79 -14.47 -8.54
C LEU A 325 -1.82 -14.84 -7.41
N GLY A 326 -2.29 -14.80 -6.16
CA GLY A 326 -1.47 -15.03 -4.98
C GLY A 326 -0.78 -13.76 -4.46
N PRO A 327 -0.06 -13.85 -3.33
CA PRO A 327 0.61 -12.70 -2.74
C PRO A 327 1.89 -12.34 -3.51
N GLY A 328 2.24 -11.05 -3.49
CA GLY A 328 3.58 -10.60 -3.86
C GLY A 328 4.60 -10.99 -2.77
N ALA A 329 5.88 -11.00 -3.13
CA ALA A 329 6.97 -11.32 -2.20
C ALA A 329 8.20 -10.47 -2.51
N TYR A 330 9.17 -10.48 -1.59
CA TYR A 330 10.48 -9.87 -1.83
C TYR A 330 11.49 -10.91 -2.29
N MET A 331 12.41 -10.50 -3.16
CA MET A 331 13.58 -11.29 -3.53
C MET A 331 14.79 -10.38 -3.70
N ALA A 332 15.99 -10.95 -3.71
CA ALA A 332 17.21 -10.22 -4.05
C ALA A 332 17.67 -10.56 -5.47
N VAL A 333 18.06 -9.54 -6.23
CA VAL A 333 18.59 -9.66 -7.59
C VAL A 333 19.93 -8.96 -7.67
N GLN A 334 20.89 -9.57 -8.38
CA GLN A 334 22.17 -8.95 -8.70
C GLN A 334 22.04 -8.15 -10.00
N GLY A 335 22.21 -6.83 -9.98
CA GLY A 335 22.24 -6.01 -11.20
C GLY A 335 21.00 -6.22 -12.10
N ASP A 336 21.24 -6.56 -13.37
CA ASP A 336 20.26 -6.92 -14.39
C ASP A 336 19.97 -8.44 -14.48
N GLY A 337 20.32 -9.19 -13.44
CA GLY A 337 20.03 -10.62 -13.33
C GLY A 337 18.53 -10.93 -13.39
N ALA A 338 18.19 -12.23 -13.44
CA ALA A 338 16.82 -12.68 -13.65
C ALA A 338 15.83 -12.11 -12.61
N ASP A 339 15.01 -11.15 -13.05
CA ASP A 339 13.89 -10.56 -12.32
C ASP A 339 12.58 -11.08 -12.95
N PRO A 340 11.73 -11.83 -12.21
CA PRO A 340 10.44 -12.27 -12.72
C PRO A 340 9.47 -11.11 -12.95
N GLY A 341 9.77 -9.91 -12.44
CA GLY A 341 8.91 -8.74 -12.51
C GLY A 341 7.65 -8.88 -11.66
N HIS A 342 6.71 -7.96 -11.87
CA HIS A 342 5.45 -7.88 -11.16
C HIS A 342 4.28 -8.05 -12.13
N PHE A 343 3.74 -9.28 -12.21
CA PHE A 343 2.66 -9.65 -13.14
C PHE A 343 1.47 -8.67 -13.10
N GLY A 344 0.99 -8.34 -11.90
CA GLY A 344 -0.16 -7.45 -11.72
C GLY A 344 0.07 -5.99 -12.12
N LEU A 345 1.32 -5.53 -12.16
CA LEU A 345 1.68 -4.14 -12.47
C LEU A 345 2.23 -3.97 -13.89
N ALA A 346 2.42 -5.08 -14.62
CA ALA A 346 3.16 -5.12 -15.87
C ALA A 346 4.53 -4.40 -15.80
N ALA A 347 5.22 -4.56 -14.67
CA ALA A 347 6.53 -3.95 -14.44
C ALA A 347 7.62 -5.04 -14.45
N SER A 348 8.64 -4.89 -15.30
CA SER A 348 9.77 -5.83 -15.35
C SER A 348 10.76 -5.65 -14.21
N HIS A 349 10.88 -4.44 -13.69
CA HIS A 349 11.73 -4.08 -12.55
C HIS A 349 10.86 -3.32 -11.55
N TYR A 350 10.70 -3.86 -10.35
CA TYR A 350 9.88 -3.21 -9.32
C TYR A 350 10.48 -3.45 -7.93
N ALA A 351 10.58 -2.40 -7.13
CA ALA A 351 11.03 -2.43 -5.75
C ALA A 351 10.08 -1.58 -4.90
N HIS A 352 10.12 -1.71 -3.58
CA HIS A 352 9.51 -0.72 -2.70
C HIS A 352 10.61 0.24 -2.23
N SER A 353 10.43 1.53 -2.48
CA SER A 353 11.40 2.58 -2.10
C SER A 353 10.78 3.90 -1.65
N THR A 354 9.46 3.96 -1.51
CA THR A 354 8.71 5.20 -1.29
C THR A 354 8.05 5.30 0.09
N ALA A 355 8.31 4.35 1.00
CA ALA A 355 7.74 4.37 2.36
C ALA A 355 8.70 3.89 3.48
N PRO A 356 9.91 4.47 3.60
CA PRO A 356 10.93 4.02 4.55
C PRO A 356 10.57 4.23 6.03
N ASN A 357 9.62 5.10 6.38
CA ASN A 357 9.20 5.23 7.79
C ASN A 357 8.45 4.00 8.32
N ARG A 358 7.88 3.20 7.42
CA ARG A 358 6.98 2.10 7.76
C ARG A 358 7.29 0.78 7.07
N ARG A 359 8.34 0.71 6.24
CA ARG A 359 8.81 -0.51 5.58
C ARG A 359 10.33 -0.60 5.60
N TYR A 360 10.84 -1.64 6.22
CA TYR A 360 12.26 -1.98 6.26
C TYR A 360 12.88 -2.28 4.89
N PRO A 361 12.21 -2.95 3.92
CA PRO A 361 12.79 -3.11 2.58
C PRO A 361 13.06 -1.77 1.89
N ASP A 362 12.24 -0.74 2.13
CA ASP A 362 12.47 0.61 1.61
C ASP A 362 13.68 1.27 2.29
N LEU A 363 13.88 1.08 3.60
CA LEU A 363 15.07 1.54 4.33
C LEU A 363 16.36 0.87 3.82
N VAL A 364 16.32 -0.44 3.59
CA VAL A 364 17.43 -1.20 2.98
C VAL A 364 17.70 -0.69 1.56
N THR A 365 16.65 -0.43 0.78
CA THR A 365 16.77 0.13 -0.58
C THR A 365 17.37 1.53 -0.54
N GLN A 366 17.02 2.36 0.43
CA GLN A 366 17.59 3.70 0.62
C GLN A 366 19.09 3.66 0.87
N ARG A 367 19.58 2.72 1.69
CA ARG A 367 21.02 2.49 1.90
C ARG A 367 21.75 2.11 0.63
N LEU A 368 21.16 1.23 -0.18
CA LEU A 368 21.72 0.83 -1.48
C LEU A 368 21.78 2.03 -2.44
N ILE A 369 20.74 2.85 -2.50
CA ILE A 369 20.70 4.07 -3.32
C ILE A 369 21.82 5.03 -2.92
N LYS A 370 21.96 5.33 -1.63
CA LYS A 370 22.96 6.29 -1.13
C LYS A 370 24.39 5.81 -1.41
N ALA A 371 24.67 4.52 -1.19
CA ALA A 371 25.96 3.94 -1.55
C ALA A 371 26.22 4.01 -3.08
N ALA A 372 25.21 3.75 -3.92
CA ALA A 372 25.33 3.87 -5.36
C ALA A 372 25.58 5.33 -5.81
N ILE A 373 24.90 6.31 -5.22
CA ILE A 373 25.12 7.74 -5.49
C ILE A 373 26.55 8.16 -5.10
N ALA A 374 27.03 7.71 -3.94
CA ALA A 374 28.38 8.02 -3.45
C ALA A 374 29.50 7.30 -4.22
N GLY A 375 29.17 6.28 -5.02
CA GLY A 375 30.17 5.40 -5.65
C GLY A 375 30.84 4.43 -4.67
N ASP A 376 30.22 4.20 -3.52
CA ASP A 376 30.70 3.30 -2.49
C ASP A 376 30.31 1.84 -2.80
N PRO A 377 30.97 0.83 -2.19
CA PRO A 377 30.54 -0.56 -2.29
C PRO A 377 29.13 -0.78 -1.71
N PRO A 378 28.36 -1.76 -2.23
CA PRO A 378 27.06 -2.09 -1.66
C PRO A 378 27.13 -2.44 -0.17
N PRO A 379 26.31 -1.83 0.70
CA PRO A 379 26.31 -2.09 2.14
C PRO A 379 25.82 -3.51 2.51
N TYR A 380 25.21 -4.20 1.57
CA TYR A 380 24.74 -5.58 1.70
C TYR A 380 25.22 -6.39 0.50
N ASP A 381 25.76 -7.58 0.77
CA ASP A 381 25.96 -8.56 -0.28
C ASP A 381 24.64 -9.25 -0.66
N LEU A 382 24.68 -10.05 -1.72
CA LEU A 382 23.50 -10.71 -2.25
C LEU A 382 22.87 -11.71 -1.26
N ASP A 383 23.68 -12.39 -0.44
CA ASP A 383 23.16 -13.38 0.51
C ASP A 383 22.49 -12.73 1.72
N ALA A 384 23.03 -11.61 2.21
CA ALA A 384 22.37 -10.77 3.19
C ALA A 384 21.02 -10.26 2.67
N LEU A 385 20.97 -9.79 1.41
CA LEU A 385 19.72 -9.33 0.80
C LEU A 385 18.71 -10.47 0.60
N ARG A 386 19.15 -11.69 0.28
CA ARG A 386 18.26 -12.87 0.21
C ARG A 386 17.63 -13.17 1.58
N ALA A 387 18.43 -13.12 2.65
CA ALA A 387 17.93 -13.31 4.00
C ALA A 387 16.93 -12.22 4.41
N ILE A 388 17.24 -10.95 4.12
CA ILE A 388 16.34 -9.82 4.36
C ILE A 388 15.03 -9.98 3.55
N ALA A 389 15.12 -10.34 2.26
CA ALA A 389 13.96 -10.51 1.41
C ALA A 389 12.99 -11.60 1.93
N GLN A 390 13.54 -12.75 2.34
CA GLN A 390 12.75 -13.82 2.93
C GLN A 390 12.09 -13.35 4.23
N HIS A 391 12.86 -12.71 5.11
CA HIS A 391 12.35 -12.23 6.40
C HIS A 391 11.24 -11.18 6.24
N CYS A 392 11.42 -10.20 5.36
CA CYS A 392 10.39 -9.19 5.07
C CYS A 392 9.10 -9.82 4.50
N THR A 393 9.21 -10.88 3.69
CA THR A 393 8.04 -11.58 3.16
C THR A 393 7.27 -12.33 4.25
N ASP A 394 8.00 -12.98 5.16
CA ASP A 394 7.41 -13.71 6.28
C ASP A 394 6.74 -12.75 7.27
N GLN A 395 7.41 -11.64 7.62
CA GLN A 395 6.89 -10.66 8.57
C GLN A 395 5.71 -9.84 8.02
N GLU A 396 5.68 -9.53 6.71
CA GLU A 396 4.48 -8.95 6.07
C GLU A 396 3.28 -9.90 6.22
N SER A 397 3.49 -11.21 6.01
CA SER A 397 2.42 -12.22 6.19
C SER A 397 1.96 -12.31 7.65
N HIS A 398 2.87 -12.16 8.61
CA HIS A 398 2.55 -12.12 10.03
C HIS A 398 1.78 -10.85 10.42
N ALA A 399 2.20 -9.68 9.94
CA ALA A 399 1.50 -8.41 10.16
C ALA A 399 0.06 -8.48 9.63
N ASP A 400 -0.13 -8.90 8.37
CA ASP A 400 -1.45 -9.10 7.75
C ASP A 400 -2.35 -10.04 8.58
N ALA A 401 -1.76 -11.07 9.18
CA ALA A 401 -2.49 -12.00 10.03
C ALA A 401 -2.92 -11.37 11.36
N VAL A 402 -2.08 -10.51 11.96
CA VAL A 402 -2.43 -9.73 13.16
C VAL A 402 -3.55 -8.76 12.84
N GLU A 403 -3.39 -7.93 11.80
CA GLU A 403 -4.37 -6.91 11.41
C GLU A 403 -5.74 -7.55 11.17
N ARG A 404 -5.78 -8.64 10.41
CA ARG A 404 -7.01 -9.40 10.14
C ARG A 404 -7.62 -10.01 11.40
N GLN A 405 -6.82 -10.53 12.31
CA GLN A 405 -7.31 -11.11 13.57
C GLN A 405 -7.96 -10.03 14.45
N VAL A 406 -7.29 -8.89 14.61
CA VAL A 406 -7.78 -7.78 15.44
C VAL A 406 -9.00 -7.13 14.79
N LEU A 407 -9.01 -6.95 13.47
CA LEU A 407 -10.18 -6.42 12.74
C LEU A 407 -11.41 -7.30 12.91
N LYS A 408 -11.25 -8.63 12.85
CA LYS A 408 -12.36 -9.56 13.09
C LYS A 408 -12.88 -9.48 14.52
N ALA A 409 -12.01 -9.42 15.51
CA ALA A 409 -12.43 -9.24 16.89
C ALA A 409 -13.17 -7.90 17.08
N ALA A 410 -12.65 -6.83 16.48
CA ALA A 410 -13.27 -5.51 16.50
C ALA A 410 -14.67 -5.52 15.84
N ALA A 411 -14.84 -6.22 14.72
CA ALA A 411 -16.13 -6.42 14.07
C ALA A 411 -17.14 -7.15 14.97
N THR A 412 -16.70 -8.16 15.75
CA THR A 412 -17.60 -8.84 16.70
C THR A 412 -18.05 -7.95 17.85
N LEU A 413 -17.18 -7.05 18.35
CA LEU A 413 -17.55 -6.09 19.39
C LEU A 413 -18.59 -5.09 18.86
N LEU A 414 -18.40 -4.61 17.63
CA LEU A 414 -19.33 -3.68 16.98
C LEU A 414 -20.73 -4.28 16.78
N LEU A 415 -20.81 -5.60 16.57
CA LEU A 415 -22.07 -6.32 16.37
C LEU A 415 -22.68 -6.91 17.65
N GLN A 416 -22.01 -6.79 18.81
CA GLN A 416 -22.38 -7.54 20.01
C GLN A 416 -23.82 -7.30 20.46
N ASP A 417 -24.29 -6.06 20.35
CA ASP A 417 -25.65 -5.66 20.73
C ASP A 417 -26.67 -5.77 19.59
N ARG A 418 -26.27 -6.33 18.44
CA ARG A 418 -27.07 -6.44 17.21
C ARG A 418 -27.47 -7.87 16.85
N ILE A 419 -27.25 -8.83 17.76
CA ILE A 419 -27.70 -10.22 17.54
C ILE A 419 -29.22 -10.24 17.39
N GLY A 420 -29.72 -10.82 16.30
CA GLY A 420 -31.13 -10.83 15.92
C GLY A 420 -31.50 -9.79 14.87
N ASP A 421 -30.67 -8.76 14.63
CA ASP A 421 -30.87 -7.79 13.56
C ASP A 421 -30.77 -8.44 12.19
N THR A 422 -31.49 -7.86 11.23
CA THR A 422 -31.44 -8.25 9.81
C THR A 422 -30.68 -7.23 8.97
N PHE A 423 -29.97 -7.73 7.97
CA PHE A 423 -29.11 -6.97 7.08
C PHE A 423 -29.32 -7.41 5.65
N ASP A 424 -29.22 -6.47 4.71
CA ASP A 424 -28.99 -6.79 3.31
C ASP A 424 -27.53 -7.25 3.15
N ALA A 425 -27.34 -8.32 2.37
CA ALA A 425 -26.05 -8.94 2.17
C ALA A 425 -25.87 -9.44 0.74
N ILE A 426 -24.61 -9.57 0.35
CA ILE A 426 -24.19 -10.22 -0.89
C ILE A 426 -23.37 -11.47 -0.56
N VAL A 427 -23.58 -12.57 -1.28
CA VAL A 427 -22.76 -13.78 -1.13
C VAL A 427 -21.38 -13.53 -1.74
N THR A 428 -20.32 -13.59 -0.92
CA THR A 428 -18.93 -13.35 -1.34
C THR A 428 -18.13 -14.64 -1.57
N GLY A 429 -18.69 -15.79 -1.17
CA GLY A 429 -18.08 -17.10 -1.39
C GLY A 429 -19.05 -18.24 -1.19
N ALA A 430 -19.06 -19.20 -2.10
CA ALA A 430 -19.78 -20.46 -1.98
C ALA A 430 -18.82 -21.62 -2.32
N ALA A 431 -18.46 -22.42 -1.32
CA ALA A 431 -17.52 -23.53 -1.48
C ALA A 431 -17.80 -24.64 -0.45
N PRO A 432 -17.25 -25.86 -0.60
CA PRO A 432 -17.44 -26.95 0.35
C PRO A 432 -17.06 -26.60 1.80
N LYS A 433 -16.13 -25.65 1.98
CA LYS A 433 -15.70 -25.14 3.30
C LYS A 433 -16.70 -24.20 3.97
N GLY A 434 -17.72 -23.72 3.23
CA GLY A 434 -18.77 -22.83 3.73
C GLY A 434 -19.17 -21.76 2.72
N THR A 435 -20.35 -21.18 2.96
CA THR A 435 -20.87 -20.01 2.26
C THR A 435 -20.66 -18.76 3.12
N PHE A 436 -20.23 -17.67 2.50
CA PHE A 436 -19.89 -16.41 3.15
C PHE A 436 -20.69 -15.28 2.53
N VAL A 437 -21.11 -14.34 3.39
CA VAL A 437 -21.91 -13.18 3.03
C VAL A 437 -21.27 -11.92 3.58
N ARG A 438 -21.35 -10.82 2.84
CA ARG A 438 -20.89 -9.49 3.24
C ARG A 438 -22.08 -8.56 3.41
N ILE A 439 -22.16 -7.90 4.56
CA ILE A 439 -23.13 -6.83 4.83
C ILE A 439 -22.44 -5.48 4.62
N ALA A 440 -23.20 -4.46 4.22
CA ALA A 440 -22.64 -3.15 3.86
C ALA A 440 -22.44 -2.19 5.05
N GLN A 441 -23.27 -2.30 6.10
CA GLN A 441 -23.26 -1.37 7.23
C GLN A 441 -23.53 -2.07 8.57
N PRO A 442 -22.48 -2.32 9.39
CA PRO A 442 -21.06 -2.09 9.10
C PRO A 442 -20.53 -3.04 8.02
N LEU A 443 -19.49 -2.65 7.29
CA LEU A 443 -18.87 -3.46 6.24
C LEU A 443 -18.09 -4.63 6.86
N LEU A 444 -18.65 -5.84 6.75
CA LEU A 444 -18.03 -7.05 7.28
C LEU A 444 -18.51 -8.30 6.55
N GLU A 445 -17.68 -9.33 6.59
CA GLU A 445 -17.98 -10.67 6.08
C GLU A 445 -18.24 -11.64 7.24
N GLY A 446 -19.24 -12.49 7.09
CA GLY A 446 -19.55 -13.58 8.00
C GLY A 446 -19.98 -14.84 7.27
N ARG A 447 -20.08 -15.95 8.01
CA ARG A 447 -20.51 -17.23 7.46
C ARG A 447 -22.04 -17.30 7.43
N LEU A 448 -22.59 -17.74 6.31
CA LEU A 448 -24.00 -18.13 6.22
C LEU A 448 -24.14 -19.57 6.72
N GLU A 449 -24.58 -19.75 7.96
CA GLU A 449 -24.70 -21.08 8.59
C GLU A 449 -26.00 -21.80 8.19
N ARG A 450 -27.05 -21.07 7.82
CA ARG A 450 -28.37 -21.61 7.48
C ARG A 450 -28.96 -20.91 6.26
N GLY A 451 -29.67 -21.67 5.42
CA GLY A 451 -30.28 -21.16 4.19
C GLY A 451 -29.25 -20.79 3.12
N PHE A 452 -28.12 -21.50 3.13
CA PHE A 452 -27.03 -21.35 2.16
C PHE A 452 -27.26 -22.21 0.90
N GLU A 453 -28.19 -23.15 0.95
CA GLU A 453 -28.51 -24.04 -0.15
C GLU A 453 -28.97 -23.25 -1.37
N GLY A 454 -28.28 -23.46 -2.49
CA GLY A 454 -28.55 -22.76 -3.76
C GLY A 454 -28.05 -21.31 -3.83
N ALA A 455 -27.39 -20.80 -2.77
CA ALA A 455 -26.75 -19.48 -2.80
C ALA A 455 -25.40 -19.57 -3.54
N ASP A 456 -25.18 -18.66 -4.49
CA ASP A 456 -23.93 -18.54 -5.22
C ASP A 456 -23.38 -17.10 -5.13
N VAL A 457 -22.10 -16.94 -5.45
CA VAL A 457 -21.39 -15.66 -5.35
C VAL A 457 -22.07 -14.61 -6.23
N GLY A 458 -22.40 -13.47 -5.63
CA GLY A 458 -23.13 -12.37 -6.27
C GLY A 458 -24.61 -12.32 -5.91
N ASP A 459 -25.18 -13.38 -5.32
CA ASP A 459 -26.57 -13.36 -4.87
C ASP A 459 -26.79 -12.32 -3.77
N GLU A 460 -27.80 -11.46 -3.97
CA GLU A 460 -28.32 -10.57 -2.94
C GLU A 460 -29.36 -11.31 -2.09
N LEU A 461 -29.21 -11.23 -0.78
CA LEU A 461 -30.10 -11.87 0.17
C LEU A 461 -30.19 -11.07 1.48
N ARG A 462 -31.27 -11.27 2.22
CA ARG A 462 -31.35 -10.78 3.60
C ARG A 462 -30.85 -11.84 4.56
N VAL A 463 -30.03 -11.40 5.50
CA VAL A 463 -29.52 -12.25 6.59
C VAL A 463 -29.92 -11.72 7.95
N ARG A 464 -30.05 -12.62 8.92
CA ARG A 464 -30.12 -12.29 10.34
C ARG A 464 -28.83 -12.69 11.03
N LEU A 465 -28.29 -11.80 11.86
CA LEU A 465 -27.14 -12.11 12.71
C LEU A 465 -27.56 -13.06 13.83
N ILE A 466 -26.97 -14.25 13.92
CA ILE A 466 -27.38 -15.28 14.89
C ILE A 466 -26.33 -15.57 15.96
N ARG A 467 -25.04 -15.39 15.67
CA ARG A 467 -23.97 -15.77 16.60
C ARG A 467 -22.68 -15.03 16.32
N LEU A 468 -22.01 -14.62 17.39
CA LEU A 468 -20.68 -14.02 17.40
C LEU A 468 -19.74 -14.85 18.27
N ASP A 469 -18.48 -14.97 17.86
CA ASP A 469 -17.39 -15.47 18.69
C ASP A 469 -16.22 -14.47 18.63
N PRO A 470 -16.09 -13.58 19.62
CA PRO A 470 -15.03 -12.57 19.62
C PRO A 470 -13.61 -13.14 19.69
N LYS A 471 -13.43 -14.32 20.31
CA LYS A 471 -12.10 -14.94 20.44
C LYS A 471 -11.63 -15.52 19.11
N GLN A 472 -12.55 -16.11 18.34
CA GLN A 472 -12.24 -16.68 17.03
C GLN A 472 -12.51 -15.72 15.86
N GLY A 473 -13.12 -14.56 16.14
CA GLY A 473 -13.53 -13.60 15.12
C GLY A 473 -14.62 -14.16 14.19
N HIS A 474 -15.47 -15.07 14.68
CA HIS A 474 -16.54 -15.67 13.88
C HIS A 474 -17.81 -14.83 13.97
N ILE A 475 -18.40 -14.54 12.81
CA ILE A 475 -19.67 -13.85 12.63
C ILE A 475 -20.55 -14.76 11.80
N ASN A 476 -21.72 -15.13 12.31
CA ASN A 476 -22.59 -16.11 11.68
C ASN A 476 -23.98 -15.56 11.43
N PHE A 477 -24.49 -15.87 10.26
CA PHE A 477 -25.73 -15.40 9.71
C PHE A 477 -26.66 -16.56 9.34
N GLU A 478 -27.96 -16.32 9.36
CA GLU A 478 -28.97 -17.17 8.69
C GLU A 478 -29.71 -16.36 7.63
N ARG A 479 -30.06 -16.99 6.49
CA ARG A 479 -30.91 -16.36 5.48
C ARG A 479 -32.31 -16.14 6.05
N VAL A 480 -32.87 -14.95 5.83
CA VAL A 480 -34.28 -14.66 6.12
C VAL A 480 -35.07 -14.47 4.82
N PRO A 481 -36.40 -14.71 4.84
CA PRO A 481 -37.26 -14.56 3.65
C PRO A 481 -37.22 -13.17 3.04
#